data_AF-D6PLH1-F1
#
_entry.id   AF-D6PLH1-F1
#
_cell.length_a   1.000
_cell.length_b   1.000
_cell.length_c   1.000
_cell.angle_alpha   90.00
_cell.angle_beta   90.00
_cell.angle_gamma   90.00
#
_symmetry.space_group_name_H-M   'P 1'
#
loop_
_entity.id
_entity.type
_entity.pdbx_description
1 polymer ?
#
loop_
_entity_poly.entity_id
_entity_poly.type
_entity_poly.pdbx_seq_one_letter_code
_entity_poly.pdbx_strand_id
1 'polypeptide(L)'
;MTTNIKDYSTTQSSNTSLNGISVAEGMLPSNLNNAIRALMKNTRDWFNDAQWVEYGDGSGAYTAAYASGTSFTINGADVTSIYHAGRRIKLIATTPGTILVQYLVLHFLQIQQLI
;
A
#
# COMPACT_ATOMS: atom_id res chain seq x y z
N MET A 1 12.72 -5.67 8.97
CA MET A 1 11.86 -4.95 8.01
C MET A 1 10.71 -4.33 8.79
N THR A 2 10.36 -3.08 8.49
CA THR A 2 9.18 -2.42 9.07
C THR A 2 7.94 -3.05 8.44
N THR A 3 7.05 -3.61 9.25
CA THR A 3 5.74 -4.13 8.81
C THR A 3 4.80 -2.94 8.59
N ASN A 4 4.17 -2.83 7.43
CA ASN A 4 3.08 -1.87 7.19
C ASN A 4 1.73 -2.61 7.15
N ILE A 5 0.60 -1.88 7.19
CA ILE A 5 -0.75 -2.49 7.22
C ILE A 5 -0.98 -3.42 6.02
N LYS A 6 -0.42 -3.08 4.85
CA LYS A 6 -0.52 -3.90 3.63
C LYS A 6 0.16 -5.27 3.75
N ASP A 7 1.09 -5.43 4.69
CA ASP A 7 1.83 -6.68 4.89
C ASP A 7 1.13 -7.61 5.89
N TYR A 8 0.00 -7.19 6.49
CA TYR A 8 -0.77 -8.04 7.38
C TYR A 8 -1.48 -9.15 6.59
N SER A 9 -1.48 -10.35 7.15
CA SER A 9 -2.26 -11.45 6.58
C SER A 9 -3.75 -11.21 6.84
N THR A 10 -4.60 -11.58 5.87
CA THR A 10 -6.05 -11.69 6.11
C THR A 10 -6.41 -12.90 6.97
N THR A 11 -5.46 -13.80 7.24
CA THR A 11 -5.62 -14.87 8.24
C THR A 11 -5.18 -14.37 9.61
N GLN A 12 -6.12 -14.19 10.54
CA GLN A 12 -5.86 -13.63 11.88
C GLN A 12 -4.70 -14.32 12.61
N SER A 13 -4.68 -15.66 12.61
CA SER A 13 -3.66 -16.45 13.31
C SER A 13 -2.25 -16.31 12.74
N SER A 14 -2.10 -15.80 11.51
CA SER A 14 -0.79 -15.61 10.86
C SER A 14 -0.13 -14.28 11.25
N ASN A 15 -0.85 -13.36 11.89
CA ASN A 15 -0.31 -12.07 12.35
C ASN A 15 0.31 -12.20 13.75
N THR A 16 1.42 -12.93 13.86
CA THR A 16 2.08 -13.24 15.16
C THR A 16 3.15 -12.23 15.59
N SER A 17 3.51 -11.29 14.72
CA SER A 17 4.45 -10.22 15.04
C SER A 17 4.09 -8.91 14.36
N LEU A 18 4.47 -7.79 14.99
CA LEU A 18 4.25 -6.44 14.48
C LEU A 18 5.50 -5.60 14.72
N ASN A 19 6.18 -5.17 13.65
CA ASN A 19 7.42 -4.38 13.73
C ASN A 19 8.49 -5.03 14.65
N GLY A 20 8.61 -6.36 14.61
CA GLY A 20 9.55 -7.12 15.44
C GLY A 20 9.08 -7.38 16.88
N ILE A 21 7.89 -6.90 17.26
CA ILE A 21 7.27 -7.20 18.56
C ILE A 21 6.41 -8.45 18.40
N SER A 22 6.72 -9.50 19.14
CA SER A 22 5.87 -10.70 19.17
C SER A 22 4.54 -10.40 19.85
N VAL A 23 3.45 -10.79 19.20
CA VAL A 23 2.08 -10.74 19.73
C VAL A 23 1.48 -12.14 19.93
N ALA A 24 2.32 -13.17 19.94
CA ALA A 24 1.91 -14.53 20.26
C ALA A 24 1.38 -14.63 21.71
N GLU A 25 0.59 -15.68 21.98
CA GLU A 25 0.06 -15.94 23.31
C GLU A 25 1.17 -16.07 24.36
N GLY A 26 0.89 -15.60 25.58
CA GLY A 26 1.86 -15.61 26.69
C GLY A 26 2.90 -14.48 26.66
N MET A 27 2.73 -13.47 25.82
CA MET A 27 3.60 -12.29 25.79
C MET A 27 3.52 -11.42 27.06
N LEU A 28 4.61 -10.71 27.37
CA LEU A 28 4.62 -9.72 28.45
C LEU A 28 3.62 -8.59 28.15
N PRO A 29 2.88 -8.08 29.16
CA PRO A 29 1.96 -6.95 28.96
C PRO A 29 2.62 -5.70 28.34
N SER A 30 3.91 -5.47 28.58
CA SER A 30 4.66 -4.37 27.95
C SER A 30 4.79 -4.52 26.43
N ASN A 31 4.89 -5.76 25.93
CA ASN A 31 4.92 -6.02 24.49
C ASN A 31 3.58 -5.70 23.85
N LEU A 32 2.45 -5.97 24.53
CA LEU A 32 1.13 -5.57 24.04
C LEU A 32 1.02 -4.06 23.91
N ASN A 33 1.47 -3.30 24.91
CA ASN A 33 1.49 -1.83 24.83
C ASN A 33 2.36 -1.33 23.66
N ASN A 34 3.51 -1.95 23.42
CA ASN A 34 4.39 -1.58 22.32
C ASN A 34 3.79 -1.96 20.96
N ALA A 35 3.14 -3.11 20.85
CA ALA A 35 2.46 -3.55 19.65
C ALA A 35 1.31 -2.59 19.30
N ILE A 36 0.50 -2.18 20.28
CA ILE A 36 -0.57 -1.21 20.05
C ILE A 36 0.00 0.14 19.56
N ARG A 37 1.09 0.63 20.15
CA ARG A 37 1.77 1.86 19.66
C ARG A 37 2.27 1.70 18.22
N ALA A 38 2.84 0.54 17.90
CA ALA A 38 3.28 0.22 16.54
C ALA A 38 2.10 0.19 15.55
N LEU A 39 0.95 -0.38 15.95
CA LEU A 39 -0.25 -0.42 15.13
C LEU A 39 -0.82 0.99 14.88
N MET A 40 -0.85 1.83 15.92
CA MET A 40 -1.26 3.23 15.80
C MET A 40 -0.37 4.00 14.82
N LYS A 41 0.95 3.79 14.87
CA LYS A 41 1.91 4.37 13.92
C LYS A 41 1.64 3.90 12.49
N ASN A 42 1.50 2.58 12.28
CA ASN A 42 1.20 2.02 10.96
C ASN A 42 -0.12 2.58 10.39
N THR A 43 -1.13 2.77 11.25
CA THR A 43 -2.41 3.38 10.87
C THR A 43 -2.24 4.84 10.44
N ARG A 44 -1.41 5.61 11.15
CA ARG A 44 -1.12 6.99 10.78
C ARG A 44 -0.35 7.09 9.47
N ASP A 45 0.65 6.23 9.27
CA ASP A 45 1.41 6.19 8.03
C ASP A 45 0.52 5.83 6.84
N TRP A 46 -0.34 4.82 7.03
CA TRP A 46 -1.32 4.44 6.03
C TRP A 46 -2.25 5.60 5.69
N PHE A 47 -2.79 6.31 6.68
CA PHE A 47 -3.66 7.47 6.44
C PHE A 47 -2.98 8.53 5.58
N ASN A 48 -1.68 8.78 5.78
CA ASN A 48 -0.94 9.76 5.00
C ASN A 48 -0.70 9.33 3.53
N ASP A 49 -0.68 8.03 3.21
CA ASP A 49 -0.45 7.49 1.85
C ASP A 49 -1.71 6.80 1.25
N ALA A 50 -2.85 6.88 1.93
CA ALA A 50 -4.09 6.16 1.59
C ALA A 50 -4.66 6.49 0.20
N GLN A 51 -4.15 7.51 -0.48
CA GLN A 51 -4.52 7.83 -1.86
C GLN A 51 -4.12 6.73 -2.85
N TRP A 52 -3.11 5.90 -2.53
CA TRP A 52 -2.49 4.96 -3.46
C TRP A 52 -2.60 3.51 -3.01
N VAL A 53 -3.82 3.07 -2.67
CA VAL A 53 -4.09 1.69 -2.22
C VAL A 53 -3.79 0.68 -3.34
N GLU A 54 -3.05 -0.37 -2.98
CA GLU A 54 -2.81 -1.57 -3.79
C GLU A 54 -4.02 -2.52 -3.67
N TYR A 55 -4.55 -3.01 -4.79
CA TYR A 55 -5.70 -3.91 -4.82
C TYR A 55 -5.39 -5.22 -5.55
N GLY A 56 -5.90 -6.35 -5.07
CA GLY A 56 -5.99 -7.55 -5.91
C GLY A 56 -5.09 -8.72 -5.53
N ASP A 57 -4.68 -8.88 -4.28
CA ASP A 57 -4.16 -10.19 -3.85
C ASP A 57 -4.67 -10.67 -2.49
N GLY A 58 -5.25 -9.82 -1.64
CA GLY A 58 -5.96 -10.19 -0.40
C GLY A 58 -5.09 -10.84 0.69
N SER A 59 -4.04 -11.54 0.34
CA SER A 59 -2.96 -12.08 1.19
C SER A 59 -1.93 -12.69 0.24
N GLY A 60 -0.97 -11.91 -0.24
CA GLY A 60 0.02 -12.36 -1.21
C GLY A 60 1.06 -11.30 -1.55
N ALA A 61 1.88 -11.58 -2.56
CA ALA A 61 2.70 -10.56 -3.18
C ALA A 61 1.91 -9.94 -4.35
N TYR A 62 1.64 -8.63 -4.26
CA TYR A 62 0.95 -7.88 -5.31
C TYR A 62 1.80 -7.95 -6.58
N THR A 63 1.41 -8.83 -7.51
CA THR A 63 2.19 -9.12 -8.71
C THR A 63 1.49 -8.52 -9.91
N ALA A 64 1.86 -7.28 -10.22
CA ALA A 64 1.42 -6.62 -11.44
C ALA A 64 2.18 -7.15 -12.65
N ALA A 65 1.46 -7.49 -13.72
CA ALA A 65 2.02 -7.89 -15.00
C ALA A 65 1.66 -6.84 -16.07
N TYR A 66 2.65 -6.49 -16.88
CA TYR A 66 2.43 -5.64 -18.05
C TYR A 66 1.51 -6.35 -19.05
N ALA A 67 0.49 -5.65 -19.52
CA ALA A 67 -0.41 -6.16 -20.56
C ALA A 67 -0.27 -5.36 -21.86
N SER A 68 -0.27 -4.03 -21.78
CA SER A 68 -0.04 -3.15 -22.93
C SER A 68 0.45 -1.76 -22.50
N GLY A 69 0.75 -0.88 -23.46
CA GLY A 69 1.16 0.50 -23.18
C GLY A 69 0.15 1.32 -22.35
N THR A 70 -1.10 0.85 -22.27
CA THR A 70 -2.19 1.50 -21.53
C THR A 70 -2.85 0.59 -20.50
N SER A 71 -2.34 -0.63 -20.28
CA SER A 71 -2.97 -1.59 -19.38
C SER A 71 -1.98 -2.50 -18.64
N PHE A 72 -2.40 -2.95 -17.47
CA PHE A 72 -1.72 -3.94 -16.66
C PHE A 72 -2.75 -4.92 -16.10
N THR A 73 -2.30 -6.07 -15.61
CA THR A 73 -3.13 -7.05 -14.91
C THR A 73 -2.54 -7.32 -13.53
N ILE A 74 -3.38 -7.72 -12.58
CA ILE A 74 -2.93 -8.24 -11.29
C ILE A 74 -3.11 -9.74 -11.32
N ASN A 75 -2.01 -10.47 -11.09
CA ASN A 75 -2.05 -11.91 -11.17
C ASN A 75 -2.97 -12.48 -10.09
N GLY A 76 -3.91 -13.34 -10.49
CA GLY A 76 -4.81 -14.02 -9.56
C GLY A 76 -6.03 -13.23 -9.07
N ALA A 77 -6.27 -12.01 -9.56
CA ALA A 77 -7.48 -11.25 -9.22
C ALA A 77 -8.00 -10.38 -10.38
N ASP A 78 -9.34 -10.34 -10.52
CA ASP A 78 -10.00 -9.32 -11.31
C ASP A 78 -10.19 -8.05 -10.48
N VAL A 79 -9.52 -6.97 -10.91
CA VAL A 79 -9.54 -5.66 -10.24
C VAL A 79 -10.11 -4.56 -11.15
N THR A 80 -10.77 -4.93 -12.24
CA THR A 80 -11.27 -3.98 -13.26
C THR A 80 -12.32 -3.00 -12.74
N SER A 81 -13.10 -3.40 -11.74
CA SER A 81 -14.06 -2.51 -11.05
C SER A 81 -13.38 -1.42 -10.23
N ILE A 82 -12.14 -1.66 -9.80
CA ILE A 82 -11.38 -0.75 -8.93
C ILE A 82 -10.40 0.08 -9.77
N TYR A 83 -9.60 -0.58 -10.61
CA TYR A 83 -8.72 0.04 -11.60
C TYR A 83 -9.46 0.21 -12.93
N HIS A 84 -10.37 1.16 -12.96
CA HIS A 84 -11.07 1.56 -14.18
C HIS A 84 -10.24 2.58 -14.98
N ALA A 85 -10.56 2.74 -16.27
CA ALA A 85 -9.96 3.75 -17.12
C ALA A 85 -10.08 5.17 -16.50
N GLY A 86 -9.03 5.97 -16.63
CA GLY A 86 -8.97 7.34 -16.10
C GLY A 86 -8.68 7.45 -14.60
N ARG A 87 -8.57 6.34 -13.86
CA ARG A 87 -8.13 6.37 -12.45
C ARG A 87 -6.63 6.70 -12.37
N ARG A 88 -6.27 7.64 -11.49
CA ARG A 88 -4.86 7.92 -11.17
C ARG A 88 -4.24 6.73 -10.44
N ILE A 89 -3.03 6.37 -10.82
CA ILE A 89 -2.25 5.30 -10.19
C ILE A 89 -0.83 5.81 -9.87
N LYS A 90 -0.21 5.24 -8.84
CA LYS A 90 1.21 5.42 -8.52
C LYS A 90 1.96 4.21 -9.05
N LEU A 91 2.97 4.43 -9.87
CA LEU A 91 3.78 3.38 -10.49
C LEU A 91 5.22 3.48 -10.01
N ILE A 92 5.79 2.36 -9.58
CA ILE A 92 7.18 2.24 -9.16
C ILE A 92 7.81 1.15 -10.03
N ALA A 93 8.81 1.49 -10.84
CA ALA A 93 9.48 0.57 -11.75
C ALA A 93 11.01 0.76 -11.70
N THR A 94 11.76 -0.32 -11.87
CA THR A 94 13.23 -0.36 -11.78
C THR A 94 13.95 0.01 -13.09
N THR A 95 13.24 0.13 -14.21
CA THR A 95 13.82 0.54 -15.50
C THR A 95 12.81 1.43 -16.24
N PRO A 96 13.18 2.65 -16.67
CA PRO A 96 12.26 3.50 -17.40
C PRO A 96 12.19 3.04 -18.86
N GLY A 97 11.47 1.95 -19.13
CA GLY A 97 10.88 1.78 -20.45
C GLY A 97 9.84 2.88 -20.66
N THR A 98 9.74 3.44 -21.87
CA THR A 98 8.87 4.59 -22.21
C THR A 98 7.53 4.56 -21.48
N ILE A 99 7.37 5.45 -20.50
CA ILE A 99 6.21 5.51 -19.61
C ILE A 99 5.16 6.42 -20.26
N LEU A 100 4.24 5.84 -21.02
CA LEU A 100 3.05 6.54 -21.52
C LEU A 100 1.91 6.44 -20.50
N VAL A 101 2.09 7.03 -19.32
CA VAL A 101 0.96 7.21 -18.39
C VAL A 101 0.31 8.52 -18.80
N GLN A 102 -0.69 8.45 -19.68
CA GLN A 102 -1.59 9.56 -19.92
C GLN A 102 -2.35 9.81 -18.60
N TYR A 103 -1.76 10.63 -17.74
CA TYR A 103 -2.32 11.72 -16.94
C TYR A 103 -1.22 12.22 -15.99
N LEU A 104 -0.31 13.03 -16.54
CA LEU A 104 0.35 14.08 -15.78
C LEU A 104 -0.74 15.05 -15.32
N VAL A 105 -1.05 15.07 -14.03
CA VAL A 105 -1.69 16.24 -13.42
C VAL A 105 -0.83 16.66 -12.24
N LEU A 106 0.31 17.28 -12.56
CA LEU A 106 1.01 18.15 -11.64
C LEU A 106 0.30 19.50 -11.66
N HIS A 107 -0.85 19.61 -10.98
CA HIS A 107 -1.37 20.92 -10.58
C HIS A 107 -0.86 21.20 -9.17
N PHE A 108 0.33 21.79 -9.09
CA PHE A 108 0.67 22.63 -7.94
C PHE A 108 -0.25 23.86 -8.03
N LEU A 109 -1.35 23.84 -7.27
CA LEU A 109 -2.13 25.05 -7.05
C LEU A 109 -1.38 25.90 -6.01
N GLN A 110 -1.15 27.15 -6.37
CA GLN A 110 -0.53 28.23 -5.59
C GLN A 110 -0.97 28.25 -4.12
N ILE A 111 0.01 28.26 -3.21
CA ILE A 111 -0.09 29.11 -2.02
C ILE A 111 0.66 30.40 -2.36
N GLN A 112 -0.14 31.46 -2.42
CA GLN A 112 0.21 32.83 -2.72
C GLN A 112 1.31 33.34 -1.78
N GLN A 113 2.33 33.97 -2.35
CA GLN A 113 3.01 35.12 -1.72
C GLN A 113 2.06 36.34 -1.85
N LEU A 114 2.21 37.32 -0.94
CA LEU A 114 1.34 38.46 -0.57
C LEU A 114 0.39 38.08 0.59
N ILE A 115 0.66 38.42 1.86
CA ILE A 115 1.29 39.62 2.46
C ILE A 115 2.36 39.20 3.47
#